data_AF-A0A4E9FLK8-F1
#
_entry.id   AF-A0A4E9FLK8-F1
#
_cell.length_a   1.000
_cell.length_b   1.000
_cell.length_c   1.000
_cell.angle_alpha   90.00
_cell.angle_beta   90.00
_cell.angle_gamma   90.00
#
_symmetry.space_group_name_H-M   'P 1'
#
loop_
_entity.id
_entity.type
_entity.pdbx_description
1 polymer ?
#
loop_
_entity_poly.entity_id
_entity_poly.type
_entity_poly.pdbx_seq_one_letter_code
_entity_poly.pdbx_strand_id
1 'polypeptide(L)'
;MDESEISMEEEFSGGESSQIRRQNVEDEDSPWPVTRQQYRLEEIIGNGSTSIVYRGICTERNEICAIKRVDLENYSLSQLGREIRGLKECRHSNIVRYYTSFYVGQNLWIVMQLLDRGSLRQIMDRLIMSLGGRFALNRGLLTQPVIATILKEILAGLEYIHDSKLVHGDIKASNILISSEGNVQLADFGPSIWVENEERTRKNMPGTVCYLAPEIAVLESNDVKNDAYTLYVDIWSLGITTLEMAAGYPPYHNKVTSMTLKWIRKNDPPNLDTYEERDYSEYGKKYRHFVSSCLKKNAKQRWTAKKLITHPFITTTAQSSEYLTHTFLEGSQSLPTTSDDKQRAISRQLPPIVDVNENVENVPVDAGWDYDIEVEEEPRINRINKTPSHPPVRIPPSAELSMTVSIIRYEEKEDESERVIMATELLYTCRNSIEEQVFQLVKERKLEPKYLVLVAANLCKVTTAAQRQDLGGKHFAFVIEQNNQSVTVLEICITVWYYTTDHHHHHQHYHHYQQQRLRQRQRQWQEQQQQQQRQQRQQQQQQQLLLLQQEQQQQQQEQQQ
;
A
#
# COMPACT_ATOMS: atom_id res chain seq x y z
N MET A 1 -41.94 63.50 37.80
CA MET A 1 -42.93 62.82 36.95
C MET A 1 -42.35 61.44 36.69
N ASP A 2 -42.00 60.70 37.75
CA ASP A 2 -42.89 59.91 38.63
C ASP A 2 -43.31 58.67 37.84
N GLU A 3 -42.91 57.44 38.14
CA GLU A 3 -42.35 56.82 39.34
C GLU A 3 -41.47 55.62 38.94
N SER A 4 -40.49 55.31 39.78
CA SER A 4 -39.74 54.06 39.79
C SER A 4 -40.09 53.30 41.06
N GLU A 5 -40.52 52.04 40.96
CA GLU A 5 -40.11 50.92 41.84
C GLU A 5 -40.91 49.66 41.49
N ILE A 6 -40.19 48.55 41.25
CA ILE A 6 -40.26 47.32 42.06
C ILE A 6 -39.21 46.37 41.48
N SER A 7 -38.16 46.17 42.28
CA SER A 7 -37.16 45.12 42.17
C SER A 7 -37.66 43.85 42.85
N MET A 8 -37.49 42.70 42.22
CA MET A 8 -37.39 41.39 42.89
C MET A 8 -36.14 40.69 42.39
N GLU A 9 -35.16 40.58 43.29
CA GLU A 9 -34.05 39.66 43.19
C GLU A 9 -34.53 38.28 43.69
N GLU A 10 -34.43 37.25 42.83
CA GLU A 10 -34.37 35.86 43.27
C GLU A 10 -32.98 35.32 42.95
N GLU A 11 -32.36 34.75 43.98
CA GLU A 11 -31.05 34.12 44.01
C GLU A 11 -30.99 32.90 43.06
N PHE A 12 -29.98 32.86 42.19
CA PHE A 12 -29.44 31.59 41.70
C PHE A 12 -27.92 31.63 41.78
N SER A 13 -27.41 31.12 42.89
CA SER A 13 -25.99 30.76 43.05
C SER A 13 -25.79 29.37 42.41
N GLY A 14 -25.03 29.33 41.32
CA GLY A 14 -24.72 28.06 40.67
C GLY A 14 -24.05 28.20 39.31
N GLY A 15 -22.72 28.09 39.29
CA GLY A 15 -21.97 27.57 38.13
C GLY A 15 -21.22 28.60 37.30
N GLU A 16 -20.02 28.97 37.75
CA GLU A 16 -18.92 29.40 36.89
C GLU A 16 -18.57 28.28 35.89
N SER A 17 -19.25 28.20 34.74
CA SER A 17 -18.85 27.33 33.62
C SER A 17 -19.41 27.74 32.24
N SER A 18 -20.00 28.94 32.12
CA SER A 18 -20.73 29.36 30.91
C SER A 18 -20.07 30.48 30.10
N GLN A 19 -18.88 30.95 30.45
CA GLN A 19 -18.15 31.99 29.69
C GLN A 19 -17.13 31.47 28.65
N ILE A 20 -16.90 30.15 28.54
CA ILE A 20 -15.87 29.61 27.62
C ILE A 20 -16.40 29.29 26.19
N ARG A 21 -17.71 29.32 25.94
CA ARG A 21 -18.29 28.75 24.70
C ARG A 21 -18.72 29.76 23.62
N ARG A 22 -18.35 31.03 23.71
CA ARG A 22 -18.79 32.09 22.75
C ARG A 22 -17.68 32.74 21.91
N GLN A 23 -16.43 32.26 21.96
CA GLN A 23 -15.31 32.87 21.20
C GLN A 23 -14.92 32.17 19.88
N ASN A 24 -15.54 31.05 19.48
CA ASN A 24 -14.99 30.22 18.39
C ASN A 24 -15.62 30.40 16.99
N VAL A 25 -16.35 31.49 16.71
CA VAL A 25 -16.97 31.67 15.38
C VAL A 25 -16.29 32.75 14.52
N GLU A 26 -15.44 33.60 15.09
CA GLU A 26 -14.79 34.70 14.35
C GLU A 26 -13.40 34.37 13.77
N ASP A 27 -12.82 33.20 14.10
CA ASP A 27 -11.41 32.90 13.81
C ASP A 27 -11.12 32.06 12.54
N GLU A 28 -12.14 31.56 11.83
CA GLU A 28 -11.92 30.68 10.65
C GLU A 28 -11.26 31.41 9.46
N ASP A 29 -11.37 32.74 9.39
CA ASP A 29 -10.85 33.55 8.29
C ASP A 29 -9.49 34.23 8.60
N SER A 30 -8.97 34.09 9.83
CA SER A 30 -7.65 34.64 10.14
C SER A 30 -6.56 33.88 9.34
N PRO A 31 -5.65 34.59 8.65
CA PRO A 31 -4.71 33.98 7.73
C PRO A 31 -3.75 33.02 8.45
N TRP A 32 -3.48 31.87 7.84
CA TRP A 32 -2.51 30.92 8.38
C TRP A 32 -1.07 31.46 8.23
N PRO A 33 -0.24 31.37 9.29
CA PRO A 33 1.10 31.95 9.28
C PRO A 33 2.02 31.30 8.24
N VAL A 34 3.00 32.05 7.73
CA VAL A 34 3.88 31.63 6.62
C VAL A 34 5.36 31.56 7.02
N THR A 35 5.68 31.52 8.31
CA THR A 35 7.06 31.39 8.79
C THR A 35 7.27 30.12 9.61
N ARG A 36 8.47 29.53 9.51
CA ARG A 36 8.84 28.29 10.21
C ARG A 36 8.67 28.38 11.73
N GLN A 37 8.96 29.53 12.32
CA GLN A 37 8.95 29.75 13.77
C GLN A 37 7.55 29.64 14.37
N GLN A 38 6.51 29.87 13.57
CA GLN A 38 5.10 29.79 13.98
C GLN A 38 4.54 28.37 13.96
N TYR A 39 5.38 27.36 13.67
CA TYR A 39 4.97 25.96 13.64
C TYR A 39 5.88 25.09 14.49
N ARG A 40 5.31 24.29 15.39
CA ARG A 40 6.03 23.22 16.08
C ARG A 40 5.77 21.90 15.36
N LEU A 41 6.82 21.30 14.79
CA LEU A 41 6.74 19.94 14.27
C LEU A 41 6.76 18.94 15.43
N GLU A 42 5.90 17.94 15.35
CA GLU A 42 5.86 16.82 16.27
C GLU A 42 6.23 15.53 15.51
N GLU A 43 5.49 14.44 15.68
CA GLU A 43 5.80 13.16 15.07
C GLU A 43 5.57 13.11 13.55
N ILE A 44 6.25 12.17 12.88
CA ILE A 44 5.99 11.83 11.48
C ILE A 44 4.72 10.98 11.42
N ILE A 45 3.75 11.42 10.62
CA ILE A 45 2.47 10.73 10.41
C ILE A 45 2.36 10.10 9.01
N GLY A 46 3.24 10.48 8.09
CA GLY A 46 3.33 9.90 6.75
C GLY A 46 4.72 10.06 6.15
N ASN A 47 5.17 9.05 5.42
CA ASN A 47 6.45 9.08 4.70
C ASN A 47 6.22 8.61 3.27
N GLY A 48 6.37 9.53 2.31
CA GLY A 48 6.25 9.26 0.88
C GLY A 48 7.61 9.33 0.20
N SER A 49 7.68 8.95 -1.07
CA SER A 49 8.93 8.91 -1.84
C SER A 49 9.63 10.27 -1.95
N THR A 50 8.86 11.36 -2.01
CA THR A 50 9.41 12.72 -2.20
C THR A 50 9.03 13.69 -1.09
N SER A 51 8.35 13.22 -0.04
CA SER A 51 7.83 14.09 1.01
C SER A 51 7.59 13.36 2.32
N ILE A 52 7.77 14.08 3.41
CA ILE A 52 7.46 13.60 4.76
C ILE A 52 6.32 14.45 5.32
N VAL A 53 5.31 13.83 5.91
CA VAL A 53 4.18 14.49 6.56
C VAL A 53 4.36 14.40 8.06
N TYR A 54 4.36 15.56 8.72
CA TYR A 54 4.44 15.70 10.16
C TYR A 54 3.09 16.11 10.74
N ARG A 55 2.79 15.64 11.94
CA ARG A 55 1.85 16.35 12.81
C ARG A 55 2.52 17.67 13.23
N GLY A 56 1.78 18.76 13.15
CA GLY A 56 2.27 20.09 13.50
C GLY A 56 1.27 20.83 14.36
N ILE A 57 1.76 21.83 15.10
CA ILE A 57 0.92 22.79 15.81
C ILE A 57 1.28 24.19 15.30
N CYS A 58 0.29 24.91 14.79
CA CYS A 58 0.40 26.33 14.52
C CYS A 58 0.37 27.06 15.87
N THR A 59 1.50 27.62 16.31
CA THR A 59 1.63 28.17 17.66
C THR A 59 0.83 29.45 17.87
N GLU A 60 0.60 30.22 16.80
CA GLU A 60 -0.18 31.45 16.84
C GLU A 60 -1.69 31.17 16.98
N ARG A 61 -2.18 30.20 16.20
CA ARG A 61 -3.59 29.77 16.25
C ARG A 61 -3.88 28.76 17.36
N ASN A 62 -2.83 28.18 17.95
CA ASN A 62 -2.91 27.03 18.85
C ASN A 62 -3.73 25.85 18.25
N GLU A 63 -3.62 25.66 16.93
CA GLU A 63 -4.36 24.65 16.17
C GLU A 63 -3.43 23.54 15.67
N ILE A 64 -3.92 22.30 15.69
CA ILE A 64 -3.22 21.14 15.15
C ILE A 64 -3.41 21.10 13.63
N CYS A 65 -2.34 20.80 12.90
CA CYS A 65 -2.32 20.70 11.45
C CYS A 65 -1.43 19.54 10.98
N ALA A 66 -1.56 19.17 9.71
CA ALA A 66 -0.58 18.33 9.02
C ALA A 66 0.36 19.23 8.21
N ILE A 67 1.67 18.95 8.27
CA ILE A 67 2.70 19.69 7.55
C ILE A 67 3.44 18.73 6.63
N LYS A 68 3.15 18.81 5.33
CA LYS A 68 3.84 18.05 4.29
C LYS A 68 5.09 18.81 3.86
N ARG A 69 6.25 18.25 4.16
CA ARG A 69 7.57 18.75 3.76
C ARG A 69 7.98 18.06 2.45
N VAL A 70 8.00 18.81 1.36
CA VAL A 70 8.40 18.36 0.03
C VAL A 70 9.81 18.84 -0.26
N ASP A 71 10.69 17.90 -0.64
CA ASP A 71 12.05 18.22 -1.06
C ASP A 71 12.04 18.73 -2.51
N LEU A 72 12.52 19.96 -2.71
CA LEU A 72 12.47 20.65 -3.99
C LEU A 72 13.56 20.21 -4.95
N GLU A 73 14.63 19.57 -4.49
CA GLU A 73 15.66 19.06 -5.41
C GLU A 73 15.05 18.11 -6.45
N ASN A 74 13.94 17.47 -6.09
CA ASN A 74 13.20 16.55 -6.93
C ASN A 74 12.01 17.19 -7.66
N TYR A 75 11.82 18.51 -7.70
CA TYR A 75 10.68 19.13 -8.38
C TYR A 75 11.08 20.29 -9.29
N SER A 76 10.49 20.33 -10.49
CA SER A 76 10.50 21.57 -11.27
C SER A 76 9.57 22.58 -10.59
N LEU A 77 10.04 23.82 -10.42
CA LEU A 77 9.24 24.89 -9.81
C LEU A 77 7.91 25.13 -10.55
N SER A 78 7.88 24.90 -11.86
CA SER A 78 6.67 25.05 -12.69
C SER A 78 5.63 23.94 -12.48
N GLN A 79 6.07 22.72 -12.15
CA GLN A 79 5.18 21.62 -11.77
C GLN A 79 4.57 21.89 -10.40
N LEU A 80 5.42 22.23 -9.44
CA LEU A 80 5.00 22.49 -8.07
C LEU A 80 4.05 23.70 -7.96
N GLY A 81 4.30 24.76 -8.73
CA GLY A 81 3.43 25.94 -8.77
C GLY A 81 2.01 25.64 -9.26
N ARG A 82 1.84 24.69 -10.20
CA ARG A 82 0.51 24.23 -10.66
C ARG A 82 -0.19 23.39 -9.59
N GLU A 83 0.54 22.47 -8.96
CA GLU A 83 0.02 21.63 -7.87
C GLU A 83 -0.50 22.47 -6.70
N ILE A 84 0.30 23.43 -6.21
CA ILE A 84 -0.11 24.32 -5.12
C ILE A 84 -1.32 25.17 -5.53
N ARG A 85 -1.40 25.63 -6.78
CA ARG A 85 -2.55 26.42 -7.24
C ARG A 85 -3.84 25.60 -7.22
N GLY A 86 -3.80 24.36 -7.72
CA GLY A 86 -4.93 23.43 -7.65
C GLY A 86 -5.37 23.17 -6.22
N LEU A 87 -4.41 22.90 -5.32
CA LEU A 87 -4.66 22.72 -3.88
C LEU A 87 -5.30 23.95 -3.22
N LYS A 88 -4.84 25.16 -3.56
CA LYS A 88 -5.34 26.42 -3.01
C LYS A 88 -6.80 26.70 -3.39
N GLU A 89 -7.18 26.36 -4.61
CA GLU A 89 -8.49 26.67 -5.17
C GLU A 89 -9.56 25.64 -4.79
N CYS A 90 -9.15 24.41 -4.44
CA CYS A 90 -10.08 23.35 -4.04
C CYS A 90 -10.60 23.54 -2.60
N ARG A 91 -11.89 23.86 -2.47
CA ARG A 91 -12.60 23.94 -1.19
C ARG A 91 -13.87 23.08 -1.24
N HIS A 92 -13.80 21.89 -0.64
CA HIS A 92 -14.91 20.95 -0.59
C HIS A 92 -14.87 20.11 0.69
N SER A 93 -16.02 19.72 1.23
CA SER A 93 -16.11 18.93 2.48
C SER A 93 -15.42 17.56 2.39
N ASN A 94 -15.30 17.01 1.18
CA ASN A 94 -14.65 15.72 0.92
C ASN A 94 -13.25 15.83 0.31
N ILE A 95 -12.60 16.99 0.45
CA ILE A 95 -11.21 17.22 0.07
C ILE A 95 -10.49 17.85 1.27
N VAL A 96 -9.31 17.35 1.60
CA VAL A 96 -8.52 17.86 2.74
C VAL A 96 -8.24 19.35 2.53
N ARG A 97 -8.61 20.17 3.53
CA ARG A 97 -8.49 21.62 3.43
C ARG A 97 -7.02 22.02 3.41
N TYR A 98 -6.62 22.69 2.34
CA TYR A 98 -5.35 23.42 2.27
C TYR A 98 -5.46 24.69 3.13
N TYR A 99 -4.43 24.95 3.94
CA TYR A 99 -4.34 26.15 4.76
C TYR A 99 -3.36 27.16 4.17
N THR A 100 -2.09 26.77 4.02
CA THR A 100 -1.04 27.64 3.47
C THR A 100 0.18 26.82 3.02
N SER A 101 1.15 27.48 2.38
CA SER A 101 2.42 26.85 2.01
C SER A 101 3.52 27.89 1.91
N PHE A 102 4.72 27.55 2.36
CA PHE A 102 5.88 28.44 2.38
C PHE A 102 7.18 27.66 2.32
N TYR A 103 8.27 28.34 1.97
CA TYR A 103 9.59 27.73 1.87
C TYR A 103 10.31 27.73 3.22
N VAL A 104 10.99 26.63 3.52
CA VAL A 104 11.89 26.48 4.66
C VAL A 104 13.19 25.83 4.18
N GLY A 105 14.24 26.63 4.02
CA GLY A 105 15.46 26.18 3.37
C GLY A 105 15.19 25.71 1.95
N GLN A 106 15.55 24.46 1.62
CA GLN A 106 15.30 23.83 0.32
C GLN A 106 14.00 23.02 0.27
N ASN A 107 13.14 23.12 1.28
CA ASN A 107 11.89 22.38 1.33
C ASN A 107 10.70 23.31 1.15
N LEU A 108 9.68 22.84 0.43
CA LEU A 108 8.34 23.43 0.51
C LEU A 108 7.58 22.78 1.67
N TRP A 109 7.00 23.61 2.53
CA TRP A 109 6.07 23.19 3.55
C TRP A 109 4.66 23.49 3.08
N ILE A 110 3.79 22.48 3.09
CA ILE A 110 2.36 22.61 2.82
C ILE A 110 1.63 22.31 4.12
N VAL A 111 0.91 23.29 4.65
CA VAL A 111 0.11 23.20 5.86
C VAL A 111 -1.33 22.92 5.47
N MET A 112 -1.90 21.88 6.06
CA MET A 112 -3.23 21.39 5.72
C MET A 112 -3.96 20.84 6.96
N GLN A 113 -5.24 20.59 6.80
CA GLN A 113 -6.06 19.92 7.81
C GLN A 113 -5.49 18.56 8.19
N LEU A 114 -5.44 18.26 9.50
CA LEU A 114 -5.12 16.93 10.00
C LEU A 114 -6.41 16.13 10.20
N LEU A 115 -6.44 14.89 9.70
CA LEU A 115 -7.49 13.92 10.03
C LEU A 115 -6.89 12.86 10.95
N ASP A 116 -7.51 12.70 12.12
CA ASP A 116 -6.95 12.05 13.30
C ASP A 116 -7.00 10.51 13.29
N ARG A 117 -7.72 9.89 12.34
CA ARG A 117 -7.67 8.42 12.14
C ARG A 117 -6.65 7.99 11.08
N GLY A 118 -6.03 8.95 10.40
CA GLY A 118 -5.07 8.71 9.33
C GLY A 118 -5.73 8.23 8.05
N SER A 119 -4.96 7.50 7.23
CA SER A 119 -5.46 7.01 5.94
C SER A 119 -6.28 5.72 6.06
N LEU A 120 -7.18 5.52 5.11
CA LEU A 120 -7.95 4.29 4.96
C LEU A 120 -7.02 3.08 4.83
N ARG A 121 -5.87 3.23 4.15
CA ARG A 121 -4.86 2.18 4.10
C ARG A 121 -4.36 1.78 5.50
N GLN A 122 -3.99 2.76 6.33
CA GLN A 122 -3.54 2.49 7.70
C GLN A 122 -4.65 1.84 8.55
N ILE A 123 -5.90 2.25 8.37
CA ILE A 123 -7.06 1.63 9.05
C ILE A 123 -7.23 0.18 8.59
N MET A 124 -7.18 -0.08 7.29
CA MET A 124 -7.26 -1.43 6.72
C MET A 124 -6.11 -2.32 7.21
N ASP A 125 -4.87 -1.83 7.23
CA ASP A 125 -3.72 -2.60 7.72
C ASP A 125 -3.89 -2.98 9.20
N ARG A 126 -4.40 -2.06 10.04
CA ARG A 126 -4.75 -2.36 11.44
C ARG A 126 -5.83 -3.42 11.55
N LEU A 127 -6.88 -3.34 10.72
CA LEU A 127 -7.95 -4.34 10.70
C LEU A 127 -7.42 -5.71 10.27
N ILE A 128 -6.64 -5.77 9.18
CA ILE A 128 -5.99 -6.99 8.70
C ILE A 128 -5.15 -7.61 9.82
N MET A 129 -4.33 -6.82 10.51
CA MET A 129 -3.55 -7.30 11.66
C MET A 129 -4.43 -7.83 12.78
N SER A 130 -5.51 -7.13 13.14
CA SER A 130 -6.43 -7.54 14.21
C SER A 130 -7.20 -8.83 13.91
N LEU A 131 -7.46 -9.11 12.62
CA LEU A 131 -8.12 -10.32 12.16
C LEU A 131 -7.20 -11.54 12.14
N GLY A 132 -5.90 -11.38 12.44
CA GLY A 132 -4.90 -12.45 12.37
C GLY A 132 -4.11 -12.46 11.05
N GLY A 133 -4.12 -11.36 10.30
CA GLY A 133 -3.39 -11.21 9.04
C GLY A 133 -4.25 -11.49 7.81
N ARG A 134 -3.62 -11.45 6.63
CA ARG A 134 -4.31 -11.52 5.33
C ARG A 134 -5.03 -12.83 5.08
N PHE A 135 -4.59 -13.93 5.68
CA PHE A 135 -5.22 -15.25 5.53
C PHE A 135 -6.60 -15.31 6.19
N ALA A 136 -6.88 -14.42 7.14
CA ALA A 136 -8.19 -14.31 7.76
C ALA A 136 -9.23 -13.60 6.87
N LEU A 137 -8.83 -12.94 5.77
CA LEU A 137 -9.73 -12.17 4.89
C LEU A 137 -10.50 -13.05 3.89
N ASN A 138 -10.82 -14.30 4.25
CA ASN A 138 -11.48 -15.24 3.35
C ASN A 138 -12.84 -14.76 2.83
N ARG A 139 -13.50 -13.83 3.54
CA ARG A 139 -14.79 -13.24 3.15
C ARG A 139 -14.68 -11.77 2.73
N GLY A 140 -13.47 -11.34 2.36
CA GLY A 140 -13.12 -9.93 2.16
C GLY A 140 -12.91 -9.15 3.46
N LEU A 141 -12.45 -7.92 3.33
CA LEU A 141 -12.02 -7.05 4.43
C LEU A 141 -13.13 -6.12 4.91
N LEU A 142 -13.64 -5.26 4.02
CA LEU A 142 -14.66 -4.27 4.38
C LEU A 142 -16.04 -4.68 3.88
N THR A 143 -17.06 -4.54 4.73
CA THR A 143 -18.44 -4.82 4.33
C THR A 143 -18.92 -3.83 3.26
N GLN A 144 -19.83 -4.29 2.39
CA GLN A 144 -20.42 -3.46 1.34
C GLN A 144 -20.98 -2.11 1.83
N PRO A 145 -21.70 -2.02 2.98
CA PRO A 145 -22.17 -0.74 3.50
C PRO A 145 -21.04 0.23 3.87
N VAL A 146 -19.94 -0.26 4.47
CA VAL A 146 -18.77 0.58 4.78
C VAL A 146 -18.16 1.10 3.49
N ILE A 147 -17.91 0.21 2.51
CA ILE A 147 -17.35 0.58 1.21
C ILE A 147 -18.24 1.62 0.50
N ALA A 148 -19.55 1.38 0.43
CA ALA A 148 -20.47 2.30 -0.23
C ALA A 148 -20.52 3.68 0.45
N THR A 149 -20.42 3.72 1.78
CA THR A 149 -20.40 4.97 2.55
C THR A 149 -19.13 5.77 2.27
N ILE A 150 -17.96 5.12 2.29
CA ILE A 150 -16.68 5.77 1.92
C ILE A 150 -16.75 6.27 0.48
N LEU A 151 -17.16 5.43 -0.47
CA LEU A 151 -17.22 5.79 -1.88
C LEU A 151 -18.17 6.94 -2.18
N LYS A 152 -19.28 7.06 -1.45
CA LYS A 152 -20.22 8.18 -1.58
C LYS A 152 -19.51 9.52 -1.37
N GLU A 153 -18.74 9.61 -0.29
CA GLU A 153 -17.98 10.81 0.07
C GLU A 153 -16.85 11.09 -0.93
N ILE A 154 -16.12 10.03 -1.35
CA ILE A 154 -15.07 10.15 -2.37
C ILE A 154 -15.64 10.61 -3.72
N LEU A 155 -16.80 10.10 -4.12
CA LEU A 155 -17.46 10.50 -5.37
C LEU A 155 -17.93 11.95 -5.33
N ALA A 156 -18.38 12.46 -4.18
CA ALA A 156 -18.74 13.87 -4.03
C ALA A 156 -17.50 14.78 -4.19
N GLY A 157 -16.39 14.42 -3.56
CA GLY A 157 -15.11 15.12 -3.76
C GLY A 157 -14.63 15.05 -5.22
N LEU A 158 -14.70 13.87 -5.83
CA LEU A 158 -14.23 13.65 -7.19
C LEU A 158 -15.12 14.34 -8.24
N GLU A 159 -16.44 14.42 -8.01
CA GLU A 159 -17.35 15.22 -8.85
C GLU A 159 -16.94 16.70 -8.85
N TYR A 160 -16.69 17.28 -7.67
CA TYR A 160 -16.22 18.67 -7.54
C TYR A 160 -14.89 18.91 -8.29
N ILE A 161 -13.95 17.97 -8.16
CA ILE A 161 -12.65 18.00 -8.84
C ILE A 161 -12.84 17.98 -10.36
N HIS A 162 -13.64 17.04 -10.88
CA HIS A 162 -13.88 16.86 -12.31
C HIS A 162 -14.71 17.99 -12.92
N ASP A 163 -15.68 18.55 -12.18
CA ASP A 163 -16.46 19.71 -12.61
C ASP A 163 -15.57 20.95 -12.73
N SER A 164 -14.56 21.07 -11.86
CA SER A 164 -13.50 22.09 -11.91
C SER A 164 -12.44 21.83 -13.00
N LYS A 165 -12.61 20.78 -13.83
CA LYS A 165 -11.65 20.36 -14.88
C LYS A 165 -10.27 19.99 -14.35
N LEU A 166 -10.21 19.54 -13.09
CA LEU A 166 -9.00 19.04 -12.47
C LEU A 166 -9.03 17.51 -12.43
N VAL A 167 -7.85 16.90 -12.42
CA VAL A 167 -7.64 15.45 -12.24
C VAL A 167 -6.95 15.27 -10.90
N HIS A 168 -7.44 14.34 -10.07
CA HIS A 168 -6.79 14.03 -8.81
C HIS A 168 -5.47 13.30 -9.02
N GLY A 169 -5.42 12.32 -9.93
CA GLY A 169 -4.20 11.66 -10.39
C GLY A 169 -3.68 10.53 -9.51
N ASP A 170 -3.97 10.54 -8.21
CA ASP A 170 -3.48 9.51 -7.26
C ASP A 170 -4.57 8.99 -6.30
N ILE A 171 -5.72 8.56 -6.83
CA ILE A 171 -6.79 7.95 -6.02
C ILE A 171 -6.38 6.53 -5.59
N LYS A 172 -6.25 6.31 -4.27
CA LYS A 172 -5.93 5.04 -3.60
C LYS A 172 -6.25 5.11 -2.11
N ALA A 173 -6.34 3.99 -1.40
CA ALA A 173 -6.70 4.02 0.03
C ALA A 173 -5.70 4.79 0.91
N SER A 174 -4.44 4.94 0.52
CA SER A 174 -3.47 5.76 1.27
C SER A 174 -3.75 7.26 1.20
N ASN A 175 -4.49 7.70 0.18
CA ASN A 175 -4.85 9.10 -0.05
C ASN A 175 -6.32 9.40 0.30
N ILE A 176 -7.02 8.43 0.89
CA ILE A 176 -8.33 8.63 1.51
C ILE A 176 -8.10 8.75 3.01
N LEU A 177 -8.40 9.91 3.59
CA LEU A 177 -8.25 10.17 5.02
C LEU A 177 -9.61 10.16 5.72
N ILE A 178 -9.61 9.71 6.98
CA ILE A 178 -10.81 9.59 7.81
C ILE A 178 -10.62 10.31 9.15
N SER A 179 -11.64 11.03 9.62
CA SER A 179 -11.68 11.62 10.96
C SER A 179 -12.38 10.72 11.98
N SER A 180 -12.22 11.00 13.27
CA SER A 180 -12.94 10.34 14.36
C SER A 180 -14.45 10.54 14.32
N GLU A 181 -14.92 11.57 13.63
CA GLU A 181 -16.34 11.85 13.39
C GLU A 181 -16.91 11.07 12.20
N GLY A 182 -16.08 10.28 11.51
CA GLY A 182 -16.49 9.53 10.32
C GLY A 182 -16.50 10.35 9.03
N ASN A 183 -15.90 11.55 9.02
CA ASN A 183 -15.73 12.34 7.80
C ASN A 183 -14.67 11.68 6.90
N VAL A 184 -14.95 11.58 5.60
CA VAL A 184 -14.06 10.97 4.60
C VAL A 184 -13.63 12.03 3.59
N GLN A 185 -12.32 12.18 3.40
CA GLN A 185 -11.75 13.23 2.55
C GLN A 185 -10.61 12.71 1.66
N LEU A 186 -10.52 13.23 0.44
CA LEU A 186 -9.39 13.02 -0.47
C LEU A 186 -8.21 13.91 -0.08
N ALA A 187 -7.04 13.31 0.05
CA ALA A 187 -5.77 13.97 0.31
C ALA A 187 -4.81 13.87 -0.88
N ASP A 188 -3.70 14.61 -0.81
CA ASP A 188 -2.62 14.55 -1.80
C ASP A 188 -3.11 14.81 -3.22
N PHE A 189 -3.73 15.98 -3.39
CA PHE A 189 -4.10 16.52 -4.70
C PHE A 189 -2.84 16.86 -5.51
N GLY A 190 -2.29 15.85 -6.17
CA GLY A 190 -1.19 16.00 -7.08
C GLY A 190 -1.70 15.79 -8.49
N PRO A 191 -1.89 16.85 -9.32
CA PRO A 191 -1.97 16.69 -10.76
C PRO A 191 -0.60 16.22 -11.28
N SER A 192 -0.24 15.01 -10.88
CA SER A 192 1.08 14.43 -10.93
C SER A 192 1.12 13.50 -12.13
N ILE A 193 2.01 13.84 -13.07
CA ILE A 193 2.67 12.95 -14.05
C ILE A 193 2.03 12.86 -15.45
N TRP A 194 0.95 13.57 -15.78
CA TRP A 194 0.40 13.46 -17.16
C TRP A 194 1.01 14.37 -18.22
N VAL A 195 1.89 15.30 -17.83
CA VAL A 195 2.51 16.25 -18.75
C VAL A 195 4.04 16.21 -18.59
N GLU A 196 4.70 15.58 -19.56
CA GLU A 196 6.09 15.81 -19.99
C GLU A 196 7.29 15.10 -19.33
N ASN A 197 7.16 14.02 -18.54
CA ASN A 197 8.38 13.28 -18.14
C ASN A 197 8.26 11.75 -18.13
N GLU A 198 8.67 11.13 -19.24
CA GLU A 198 8.78 9.68 -19.49
C GLU A 198 9.62 8.90 -18.46
N GLU A 199 10.46 9.58 -17.67
CA GLU A 199 11.35 8.96 -16.71
C GLU A 199 10.73 8.76 -15.32
N ARG A 200 9.77 9.60 -14.90
CA ARG A 200 9.17 9.51 -13.55
C ARG A 200 8.10 8.43 -13.45
N THR A 201 7.30 8.25 -14.50
CA THR A 201 6.28 7.20 -14.60
C THR A 201 6.90 5.80 -14.44
N ARG A 202 8.15 5.62 -14.88
CA ARG A 202 8.89 4.35 -14.76
C ARG A 202 9.55 4.12 -13.41
N LYS A 203 9.81 5.17 -12.62
CA LYS A 203 10.49 5.09 -11.31
C LYS A 203 9.54 4.94 -10.13
N ASN A 204 8.23 4.95 -10.35
CA ASN A 204 7.26 4.85 -9.26
C ASN A 204 7.16 3.41 -8.73
N MET A 205 7.32 3.33 -7.41
CA MET A 205 7.27 2.17 -6.52
C MET A 205 6.31 1.06 -6.99
N PRO A 206 6.68 -0.24 -6.88
CA PRO A 206 5.88 -1.37 -7.37
C PRO A 206 4.41 -1.45 -6.89
N GLY A 207 4.01 -0.70 -5.85
CA GLY A 207 2.60 -0.62 -5.42
C GLY A 207 1.72 0.43 -6.15
N THR A 208 2.29 1.56 -6.58
CA THR A 208 1.48 2.68 -7.13
C THR A 208 0.99 2.38 -8.55
N VAL A 209 1.73 1.57 -9.30
CA VAL A 209 1.39 1.23 -10.70
C VAL A 209 0.13 0.37 -10.82
N CYS A 210 -0.31 -0.30 -9.75
CA CYS A 210 -1.52 -1.13 -9.75
C CYS A 210 -2.81 -0.33 -10.00
N TYR A 211 -2.79 0.97 -9.68
CA TYR A 211 -3.92 1.89 -9.86
C TYR A 211 -3.94 2.53 -11.24
N LEU A 212 -2.94 2.29 -12.08
CA LEU A 212 -2.75 2.98 -13.35
C LEU A 212 -3.81 2.56 -14.37
N ALA A 213 -4.42 3.54 -15.04
CA ALA A 213 -5.35 3.27 -16.12
C ALA A 213 -4.63 2.72 -17.37
N PRO A 214 -5.26 1.85 -18.18
CA PRO A 214 -4.64 1.24 -19.36
C PRO A 214 -4.12 2.24 -20.40
N GLU A 215 -4.85 3.32 -20.66
CA GLU A 215 -4.47 4.39 -21.59
C GLU A 215 -3.20 5.12 -21.18
N ILE A 216 -2.96 5.16 -19.88
CA ILE A 216 -1.75 5.74 -19.30
C ILE A 216 -0.59 4.74 -19.41
N ALA A 217 -0.85 3.46 -19.12
CA ALA A 217 0.16 2.42 -19.21
C ALA A 217 0.71 2.29 -20.65
N VAL A 218 -0.05 2.75 -21.65
CA VAL A 218 0.33 2.83 -23.06
C VAL A 218 0.61 4.28 -23.44
N LEU A 219 1.69 4.88 -22.90
CA LEU A 219 2.17 6.26 -23.16
C LEU A 219 2.30 6.66 -24.66
N GLU A 220 2.02 5.75 -25.59
CA GLU A 220 1.95 5.97 -27.04
C GLU A 220 0.61 6.53 -27.55
N SER A 221 -0.45 6.60 -26.73
CA SER A 221 -1.74 7.10 -27.21
C SER A 221 -1.79 8.64 -27.26
N ASN A 222 -1.80 9.19 -28.48
CA ASN A 222 -2.01 10.63 -28.74
C ASN A 222 -3.27 11.22 -28.08
N ASP A 223 -4.18 10.38 -27.58
CA ASP A 223 -5.44 10.75 -26.91
C ASP A 223 -5.24 11.36 -25.51
N VAL A 224 -4.10 11.16 -24.85
CA VAL A 224 -3.83 11.75 -23.51
C VAL A 224 -3.74 13.28 -23.55
N LYS A 225 -3.56 13.88 -24.74
CA LYS A 225 -3.51 15.35 -24.90
C LYS A 225 -4.87 16.05 -24.83
N ASN A 226 -5.99 15.31 -24.76
CA ASN A 226 -7.31 15.91 -24.58
C ASN A 226 -7.67 15.97 -23.08
N ASP A 227 -7.70 17.18 -22.50
CA ASP A 227 -7.95 17.40 -21.06
C ASP A 227 -9.19 16.69 -20.51
N ALA A 228 -10.26 16.56 -21.30
CA ALA A 228 -11.49 15.88 -20.89
C ALA A 228 -11.33 14.34 -20.78
N TYR A 229 -10.34 13.77 -21.47
CA TYR A 229 -10.04 12.34 -21.44
C TYR A 229 -9.33 11.94 -20.14
N THR A 230 -8.52 12.86 -19.61
CA THR A 230 -7.68 12.62 -18.43
C THR A 230 -8.50 12.42 -17.15
N LEU A 231 -9.71 12.97 -17.05
CA LEU A 231 -10.59 12.79 -15.87
C LEU A 231 -10.96 11.32 -15.61
N TYR A 232 -11.03 10.50 -16.66
CA TYR A 232 -11.41 9.09 -16.54
C TYR A 232 -10.32 8.21 -15.92
N VAL A 233 -9.08 8.70 -15.78
CA VAL A 233 -8.02 7.96 -15.09
C VAL A 233 -8.36 7.80 -13.61
N ASP A 234 -8.92 8.84 -12.98
CA ASP A 234 -9.36 8.79 -11.58
C ASP A 234 -10.47 7.78 -11.38
N ILE A 235 -11.36 7.61 -12.38
CA ILE A 235 -12.44 6.64 -12.33
C ILE A 235 -11.90 5.20 -12.33
N TRP A 236 -10.85 4.94 -13.12
CA TRP A 236 -10.19 3.63 -13.08
C TRP A 236 -9.56 3.39 -11.71
N SER A 237 -8.77 4.36 -11.22
CA SER A 237 -8.12 4.29 -9.91
C SER A 237 -9.13 4.10 -8.76
N LEU A 238 -10.30 4.74 -8.84
CA LEU A 238 -11.42 4.52 -7.92
C LEU A 238 -11.95 3.09 -7.97
N GLY A 239 -12.05 2.50 -9.18
CA GLY A 239 -12.43 1.09 -9.35
C GLY A 239 -11.42 0.14 -8.69
N ILE A 240 -10.12 0.41 -8.86
CA ILE A 240 -9.04 -0.36 -8.20
C ILE A 240 -9.10 -0.18 -6.68
N THR A 241 -9.31 1.04 -6.18
CA THR A 241 -9.45 1.34 -4.75
C THR A 241 -10.69 0.66 -4.16
N THR A 242 -11.76 0.52 -4.95
CA THR A 242 -12.95 -0.24 -4.55
C THR A 242 -12.61 -1.71 -4.32
N LEU A 243 -11.87 -2.33 -5.24
CA LEU A 243 -11.36 -3.69 -5.07
C LEU A 243 -10.37 -3.80 -3.90
N GLU A 244 -9.49 -2.81 -3.73
CA GLU A 244 -8.56 -2.73 -2.60
C GLU A 244 -9.30 -2.78 -1.26
N MET A 245 -10.42 -2.04 -1.11
CA MET A 245 -11.22 -2.08 0.12
C MET A 245 -11.86 -3.45 0.40
N ALA A 246 -12.23 -4.19 -0.64
CA ALA A 246 -12.80 -5.52 -0.48
C ALA A 246 -11.73 -6.59 -0.20
N ALA A 247 -10.58 -6.54 -0.88
CA ALA A 247 -9.53 -7.55 -0.77
C ALA A 247 -8.47 -7.24 0.30
N GLY A 248 -8.33 -5.97 0.68
CA GLY A 248 -7.27 -5.43 1.52
C GLY A 248 -6.03 -4.94 0.74
N TYR A 249 -5.97 -5.18 -0.57
CA TYR A 249 -4.85 -4.82 -1.44
C TYR A 249 -5.31 -4.69 -2.90
N PRO A 250 -4.63 -3.87 -3.73
CA PRO A 250 -5.00 -3.73 -5.13
C PRO A 250 -4.68 -5.02 -5.91
N PRO A 251 -5.32 -5.25 -7.07
CA PRO A 251 -4.94 -6.34 -7.95
C PRO A 251 -3.48 -6.19 -8.37
N TYR A 252 -2.78 -7.31 -8.51
CA TYR A 252 -1.38 -7.36 -8.96
C TYR A 252 -0.37 -6.67 -8.02
N HIS A 253 -0.73 -6.38 -6.77
CA HIS A 253 0.18 -5.77 -5.78
C HIS A 253 1.50 -6.53 -5.55
N ASN A 254 1.48 -7.85 -5.76
CA ASN A 254 2.64 -8.73 -5.59
C ASN A 254 3.44 -8.94 -6.89
N LYS A 255 3.11 -8.21 -7.96
CA LYS A 255 3.78 -8.32 -9.25
C LYS A 255 4.75 -7.16 -9.46
N VAL A 256 5.85 -7.45 -10.13
CA VAL A 256 6.86 -6.44 -10.50
C VAL A 256 6.26 -5.43 -11.48
N THR A 257 6.74 -4.19 -11.43
CA THR A 257 6.17 -3.05 -12.19
C THR A 257 5.97 -3.35 -13.68
N SER A 258 6.94 -3.97 -14.34
CA SER A 258 6.86 -4.32 -15.76
C SER A 258 5.73 -5.31 -16.06
N MET A 259 5.56 -6.31 -15.20
CA MET A 259 4.50 -7.31 -15.31
C MET A 259 3.13 -6.71 -15.02
N THR A 260 3.04 -5.89 -13.97
CA THR A 260 1.82 -5.14 -13.64
C THR A 260 1.36 -4.28 -14.82
N LEU A 261 2.27 -3.52 -15.44
CA LEU A 261 1.97 -2.73 -16.64
C LEU A 261 1.54 -3.61 -17.83
N LYS A 262 2.23 -4.74 -18.06
CA LYS A 262 1.88 -5.70 -19.11
C LYS A 262 0.47 -6.26 -18.89
N TRP A 263 0.12 -6.64 -17.67
CA TRP A 263 -1.17 -7.22 -17.30
C TRP A 263 -2.30 -6.19 -17.33
N ILE A 264 -2.09 -4.99 -16.79
CA ILE A 264 -3.02 -3.86 -16.93
C ILE A 264 -3.33 -3.57 -18.39
N ARG A 265 -2.39 -3.80 -19.32
CA ARG A 265 -2.62 -3.65 -20.75
C ARG A 265 -3.34 -4.85 -21.37
N LYS A 266 -2.81 -6.07 -21.17
CA LYS A 266 -3.20 -7.26 -21.93
C LYS A 266 -4.41 -8.03 -21.36
N ASN A 267 -4.55 -8.10 -20.05
CA ASN A 267 -5.58 -8.93 -19.42
C ASN A 267 -6.94 -8.21 -19.44
N ASP A 268 -8.03 -8.95 -19.22
CA ASP A 268 -9.33 -8.32 -18.97
C ASP A 268 -9.28 -7.41 -17.73
N PRO A 269 -10.16 -6.38 -17.63
CA PRO A 269 -10.21 -5.53 -16.44
C PRO A 269 -10.35 -6.36 -15.16
N PRO A 270 -9.59 -6.03 -14.10
CA PRO A 270 -9.60 -6.81 -12.88
C PRO A 270 -10.98 -6.73 -12.20
N ASN A 271 -11.31 -7.79 -11.47
CA ASN A 271 -12.52 -7.90 -10.68
C ASN A 271 -12.24 -8.73 -9.42
N LEU A 272 -13.26 -9.04 -8.63
CA LEU A 272 -13.07 -9.82 -7.39
C LEU A 272 -12.49 -11.22 -7.64
N ASP A 273 -12.78 -11.82 -8.79
CA ASP A 273 -12.32 -13.16 -9.16
C ASP A 273 -10.85 -13.14 -9.65
N THR A 274 -10.25 -11.95 -9.80
CA THR A 274 -8.80 -11.78 -10.05
C THR A 274 -7.96 -12.09 -8.81
N TYR A 275 -8.57 -12.08 -7.63
CA TYR A 275 -7.92 -12.44 -6.38
C TYR A 275 -8.14 -13.94 -6.13
N GLU A 276 -7.07 -14.72 -6.21
CA GLU A 276 -7.14 -16.18 -6.03
C GLU A 276 -7.59 -16.55 -4.61
N GLU A 277 -8.29 -17.69 -4.49
CA GLU A 277 -8.58 -18.39 -3.23
C GLU A 277 -9.40 -17.61 -2.17
N ARG A 278 -10.26 -16.68 -2.59
CA ARG A 278 -11.13 -15.89 -1.69
C ARG A 278 -12.61 -16.09 -1.99
N ASP A 279 -13.44 -16.09 -0.94
CA ASP A 279 -14.90 -16.12 -1.05
C ASP A 279 -15.47 -14.70 -1.01
N TYR A 280 -15.77 -14.14 -2.18
CA TYR A 280 -16.47 -12.85 -2.30
C TYR A 280 -17.97 -13.02 -2.60
N SER A 281 -18.60 -14.11 -2.16
CA SER A 281 -20.04 -14.32 -2.33
C SER A 281 -20.89 -13.26 -1.62
N GLU A 282 -20.38 -12.69 -0.52
CA GLU A 282 -21.02 -11.58 0.18
C GLU A 282 -21.02 -10.27 -0.62
N TYR A 283 -20.24 -10.16 -1.71
CA TYR A 283 -20.18 -8.98 -2.58
C TYR A 283 -21.12 -9.17 -3.79
N GLY A 284 -22.32 -8.60 -3.62
CA GLY A 284 -23.43 -8.81 -4.53
C GLY A 284 -23.32 -8.14 -5.91
N LYS A 285 -24.36 -8.33 -6.72
CA LYS A 285 -24.43 -7.82 -8.12
C LYS A 285 -24.26 -6.30 -8.22
N LYS A 286 -24.78 -5.53 -7.25
CA LYS A 286 -24.66 -4.07 -7.24
C LYS A 286 -23.19 -3.64 -7.11
N TYR A 287 -22.46 -4.22 -6.16
CA TYR A 287 -21.02 -3.99 -5.99
C TYR A 287 -20.25 -4.32 -7.27
N ARG A 288 -20.46 -5.53 -7.82
CA ARG A 288 -19.76 -5.99 -9.04
C ARG A 288 -20.07 -5.10 -10.24
N HIS A 289 -21.32 -4.63 -10.37
CA HIS A 289 -21.70 -3.69 -11.44
C HIS A 289 -21.04 -2.31 -11.26
N PHE A 290 -20.96 -1.79 -10.03
CA PHE A 290 -20.24 -0.55 -9.73
C PHE A 290 -18.77 -0.66 -10.18
N VAL A 291 -18.06 -1.69 -9.74
CA VAL A 291 -16.67 -1.96 -10.13
C VAL A 291 -16.52 -2.05 -11.65
N SER A 292 -17.40 -2.80 -12.33
CA SER A 292 -17.35 -2.94 -13.79
C SER A 292 -17.67 -1.65 -14.56
N SER A 293 -18.38 -0.71 -13.94
CA SER A 293 -18.68 0.61 -14.51
C SER A 293 -17.47 1.55 -14.42
N CYS A 294 -16.57 1.32 -13.46
CA CYS A 294 -15.30 2.01 -13.32
C CYS A 294 -14.20 1.36 -14.20
N LEU A 295 -14.11 0.03 -14.20
CA LEU A 295 -13.02 -0.72 -14.82
C LEU A 295 -13.35 -1.13 -16.26
N LYS A 296 -13.39 -0.14 -17.16
CA LYS A 296 -13.43 -0.36 -18.61
C LYS A 296 -12.09 0.01 -19.24
N LYS A 297 -11.58 -0.84 -20.14
CA LYS A 297 -10.33 -0.55 -20.89
C LYS A 297 -10.44 0.77 -21.65
N ASN A 298 -11.53 0.94 -22.39
CA ASN A 298 -11.83 2.20 -23.06
C ASN A 298 -12.34 3.21 -22.03
N ALA A 299 -11.59 4.30 -21.82
CA ALA A 299 -11.90 5.32 -20.83
C ALA A 299 -13.28 5.97 -21.06
N LYS A 300 -13.71 6.17 -22.33
CA LYS A 300 -15.01 6.77 -22.66
C LYS A 300 -16.21 5.90 -22.27
N GLN A 301 -15.99 4.62 -22.02
CA GLN A 301 -17.03 3.71 -21.55
C GLN A 301 -17.17 3.71 -20.02
N ARG A 302 -16.20 4.29 -19.31
CA ARG A 302 -16.29 4.46 -17.85
C ARG A 302 -17.35 5.49 -17.52
N TRP A 303 -18.03 5.29 -16.41
CA TRP A 303 -18.99 6.27 -15.91
C TRP A 303 -18.27 7.46 -15.27
N THR A 304 -18.84 8.66 -15.35
CA THR A 304 -18.31 9.83 -14.65
C THR A 304 -18.60 9.75 -13.15
N ALA A 305 -17.86 10.49 -12.31
CA ALA A 305 -18.14 10.57 -10.87
C ALA A 305 -19.60 10.97 -10.59
N LYS A 306 -20.09 11.99 -11.30
CA LYS A 306 -21.50 12.45 -11.29
C LYS A 306 -22.52 11.37 -11.62
N LYS A 307 -22.17 10.41 -12.47
CA LYS A 307 -23.05 9.28 -12.78
C LYS A 307 -22.91 8.18 -11.73
N LEU A 308 -21.69 7.90 -11.27
CA LEU A 308 -21.42 6.86 -10.27
C LEU A 308 -22.04 7.17 -8.90
N ILE A 309 -22.14 8.44 -8.50
CA ILE A 309 -22.79 8.81 -7.22
C ILE A 309 -24.27 8.42 -7.18
N THR A 310 -24.93 8.36 -8.35
CA THR A 310 -26.33 7.92 -8.50
C THR A 310 -26.48 6.40 -8.63
N HIS A 311 -25.36 5.65 -8.65
CA HIS A 311 -25.38 4.21 -8.87
C HIS A 311 -26.11 3.47 -7.72
N PRO A 312 -26.94 2.44 -7.99
CA PRO A 312 -27.70 1.74 -6.95
C PRO A 312 -26.87 1.20 -5.78
N PHE A 313 -25.62 0.80 -6.03
CA PHE A 313 -24.70 0.41 -4.96
C PHE A 313 -24.48 1.53 -3.95
N ILE A 314 -24.28 2.77 -4.41
CA ILE A 314 -24.10 3.94 -3.55
C ILE A 314 -25.43 4.33 -2.91
N THR A 315 -26.47 4.56 -3.72
CA THR A 315 -27.74 5.15 -3.25
C THR A 315 -28.55 4.24 -2.33
N THR A 316 -28.36 2.91 -2.39
CA THR A 316 -29.15 1.96 -1.58
C THR A 316 -28.36 1.22 -0.50
N THR A 317 -27.03 1.34 -0.49
CA THR A 317 -26.17 0.58 0.44
C THR A 317 -25.40 1.50 1.38
N ALA A 318 -25.04 2.71 0.94
CA ALA A 318 -24.34 3.69 1.79
C ALA A 318 -25.22 4.08 2.99
N GLN A 319 -24.56 4.29 4.13
CA GLN A 319 -25.14 4.69 5.40
C GLN A 319 -24.74 6.14 5.75
N SER A 320 -24.97 6.56 6.99
CA SER A 320 -24.49 7.84 7.53
C SER A 320 -23.01 7.79 7.90
N SER A 321 -22.38 8.95 8.11
CA SER A 321 -21.04 9.04 8.70
C SER A 321 -20.98 8.41 10.10
N GLU A 322 -22.05 8.56 10.89
CA GLU A 322 -22.20 7.94 12.22
C GLU A 322 -22.10 6.39 12.16
N TYR A 323 -22.56 5.77 11.08
CA TYR A 323 -22.39 4.33 10.87
C TYR A 323 -20.91 3.93 10.75
N LEU A 324 -20.08 4.75 10.09
CA LEU A 324 -18.63 4.53 10.03
C LEU A 324 -18.02 4.66 11.42
N THR A 325 -18.43 5.66 12.20
CA THR A 325 -17.95 5.85 13.57
C THR A 325 -18.17 4.61 14.42
N HIS A 326 -19.41 4.10 14.49
CA HIS A 326 -19.76 2.98 15.37
C HIS A 326 -19.37 1.60 14.85
N THR A 327 -19.35 1.39 13.54
CA THR A 327 -19.17 0.02 12.98
C THR A 327 -17.75 -0.22 12.47
N PHE A 328 -17.04 0.85 12.08
CA PHE A 328 -15.77 0.75 11.40
C PHE A 328 -14.62 1.37 12.20
N LEU A 329 -14.85 2.45 12.93
CA LEU A 329 -13.82 3.17 13.69
C LEU A 329 -13.74 2.75 15.17
N GLU A 330 -14.84 2.32 15.79
CA GLU A 330 -14.86 1.74 17.15
C GLU A 330 -14.05 0.43 17.19
N GLY A 331 -12.78 0.54 17.56
CA GLY A 331 -11.80 -0.56 17.57
C GLY A 331 -10.47 -0.18 16.92
N SER A 332 -10.46 0.86 16.09
CA SER A 332 -9.24 1.41 15.49
C SER A 332 -8.63 2.47 16.41
N GLN A 333 -7.46 2.20 17.01
CA GLN A 333 -6.72 3.20 17.80
C GLN A 333 -6.54 4.49 17.00
N SER A 334 -6.78 5.64 17.63
CA SER A 334 -6.50 6.97 17.08
C SER A 334 -4.99 7.14 16.89
N LEU A 335 -4.58 8.05 15.99
CA LEU A 335 -3.20 8.55 16.01
C LEU A 335 -2.90 9.08 17.43
N PRO A 336 -1.69 8.87 17.96
CA PRO A 336 -1.40 9.17 19.37
C PRO A 336 -1.71 10.65 19.70
N THR A 337 -2.78 10.85 20.48
CA THR A 337 -3.19 12.17 20.97
C THR A 337 -2.52 12.42 22.32
N THR A 338 -1.52 13.31 22.33
CA THR A 338 -0.87 14.00 23.47
C THR A 338 -1.02 13.47 24.91
N SER A 339 0.12 13.53 25.63
CA SER A 339 0.33 13.47 27.09
C SER A 339 0.57 12.09 27.70
N ASP A 340 -0.30 11.11 27.49
CA ASP A 340 -0.25 9.88 28.29
C ASP A 340 0.74 8.82 27.76
N ASP A 341 1.32 9.03 26.58
CA ASP A 341 2.40 8.23 26.02
C ASP A 341 3.81 8.80 26.28
N LYS A 342 3.94 9.83 27.14
CA LYS A 342 5.26 10.37 27.55
C LYS A 342 6.19 9.27 28.10
N GLN A 343 5.67 8.21 28.71
CA GLN A 343 6.50 7.11 29.21
C GLN A 343 7.03 6.14 28.14
N ARG A 344 6.50 6.15 26.91
CA ARG A 344 7.04 5.38 25.78
C ARG A 344 7.91 6.20 24.83
N ALA A 345 7.69 7.52 24.76
CA ALA A 345 8.51 8.43 23.95
C ALA A 345 9.86 8.81 24.60
N ILE A 346 10.00 8.69 25.93
CA ILE A 346 11.26 9.01 26.64
C ILE A 346 12.40 8.03 26.29
N SER A 347 12.12 6.84 25.74
CA SER A 347 13.16 5.89 25.27
C SER A 347 13.63 6.11 23.82
N ARG A 348 13.20 7.18 23.14
CA ARG A 348 13.72 7.58 21.82
C ARG A 348 14.15 9.04 21.82
N GLN A 349 15.10 9.40 22.70
CA GLN A 349 15.85 10.63 22.51
C GLN A 349 16.78 10.45 21.31
N LEU A 350 16.35 10.98 20.16
CA LEU A 350 17.30 11.44 19.15
C LEU A 350 18.04 12.67 19.73
N PRO A 351 19.37 12.76 19.61
CA PRO A 351 20.10 13.92 20.10
C PRO A 351 19.73 15.16 19.27
N PRO A 352 19.84 16.37 19.86
CA PRO A 352 19.51 17.60 19.16
C PRO A 352 20.49 17.82 18.00
N ILE A 353 19.96 18.09 16.81
CA ILE A 353 20.75 18.48 15.65
C ILE A 353 21.24 19.91 15.89
N VAL A 354 22.55 20.04 16.10
CA VAL A 354 23.27 21.32 16.07
C VAL A 354 23.89 21.43 14.68
N ASP A 355 23.59 22.51 13.97
CA ASP A 355 24.18 22.84 12.67
C ASP A 355 25.71 22.90 12.76
N VAL A 356 26.41 22.05 12.00
CA VAL A 356 27.84 22.26 11.67
C VAL A 356 28.13 21.79 10.24
N ASN A 357 28.80 22.67 9.51
CA ASN A 357 29.20 22.58 8.11
C ASN A 357 30.00 21.32 7.70
N GLU A 358 29.75 20.96 6.43
CA GLU A 358 30.64 20.38 5.39
C GLU A 358 31.46 19.09 5.65
N ASN A 359 31.30 18.19 4.65
CA ASN A 359 32.20 17.11 4.22
C ASN A 359 32.16 15.79 4.99
N VAL A 360 31.14 14.96 4.70
CA VAL A 360 31.30 13.49 4.65
C VAL A 360 30.50 12.93 3.47
N GLU A 361 31.17 12.10 2.70
CA GLU A 361 30.77 11.49 1.44
C GLU A 361 29.53 10.58 1.54
N ASN A 362 28.70 10.67 0.49
CA ASN A 362 27.83 9.63 -0.10
C ASN A 362 27.53 8.38 0.75
N VAL A 363 26.42 8.43 1.49
CA VAL A 363 25.68 7.23 1.91
C VAL A 363 24.22 7.40 1.49
N PRO A 364 23.65 6.52 0.64
CA PRO A 364 22.25 6.61 0.27
C PRO A 364 21.39 6.29 1.49
N VAL A 365 20.61 7.28 1.92
CA VAL A 365 19.73 7.20 3.09
C VAL A 365 18.47 6.41 2.72
N ASP A 366 18.39 5.21 3.28
CA ASP A 366 17.19 4.50 3.75
C ASP A 366 15.85 4.87 3.08
N ALA A 367 15.60 4.29 1.91
CA ALA A 367 14.26 4.20 1.35
C ALA A 367 13.43 3.25 2.24
N GLY A 368 12.36 3.77 2.84
CA GLY A 368 11.36 2.97 3.53
C GLY A 368 10.64 2.06 2.53
N TRP A 369 10.84 0.75 2.67
CA TRP A 369 10.13 -0.27 1.91
C TRP A 369 9.24 -1.04 2.87
N ASP A 370 7.94 -0.89 2.69
CA ASP A 370 6.90 -1.69 3.35
C ASP A 370 6.60 -2.87 2.42
N TYR A 371 6.91 -4.10 2.86
CA TYR A 371 6.56 -5.32 2.11
C TYR A 371 5.84 -6.33 3.00
N ASP A 372 4.87 -6.94 2.33
CA ASP A 372 3.86 -7.85 2.83
C ASP A 372 4.46 -9.16 3.36
N ILE A 373 3.96 -9.57 4.52
CA ILE A 373 4.32 -10.80 5.22
C ILE A 373 3.32 -11.89 4.81
N GLU A 374 3.77 -12.89 4.04
CA GLU A 374 2.99 -14.08 3.67
C GLU A 374 3.22 -15.22 4.68
N VAL A 375 2.37 -15.32 5.70
CA VAL A 375 2.34 -16.47 6.64
C VAL A 375 1.54 -17.64 6.04
N GLU A 376 2.20 -18.60 5.38
CA GLU A 376 1.55 -19.87 4.99
C GLU A 376 1.10 -20.66 6.25
N GLU A 377 -0.20 -21.02 6.33
CA GLU A 377 -0.73 -21.95 7.34
C GLU A 377 -0.21 -23.39 7.11
N GLU A 378 0.17 -24.04 8.21
CA GLU A 378 0.48 -25.48 8.29
C GLU A 378 -0.71 -26.39 7.90
N PRO A 379 -0.45 -27.63 7.44
CA PRO A 379 -1.51 -28.52 6.97
C PRO A 379 -2.42 -29.00 8.10
N ARG A 380 -3.72 -28.91 7.87
CA ARG A 380 -4.83 -29.36 8.74
C ARG A 380 -4.66 -30.82 9.17
N ILE A 381 -4.47 -31.04 10.47
CA ILE A 381 -4.78 -32.32 11.14
C ILE A 381 -5.98 -32.09 12.07
N ASN A 382 -6.90 -33.05 12.05
CA ASN A 382 -8.29 -32.99 12.48
C ASN A 382 -8.56 -32.55 13.94
N ARG A 383 -9.64 -31.76 14.07
CA ARG A 383 -10.63 -31.63 15.18
C ARG A 383 -10.24 -32.18 16.57
N ILE A 384 -10.29 -31.31 17.60
CA ILE A 384 -11.06 -31.47 18.86
C ILE A 384 -11.17 -30.11 19.60
N ASN A 385 -12.42 -29.71 19.87
CA ASN A 385 -13.03 -28.89 20.94
C ASN A 385 -12.52 -27.51 21.42
N LYS A 386 -13.53 -26.69 21.78
CA LYS A 386 -13.54 -25.27 22.18
C LYS A 386 -12.83 -24.91 23.50
N THR A 387 -12.47 -23.61 23.56
CA THR A 387 -12.26 -22.66 24.70
C THR A 387 -10.81 -22.42 25.17
N PRO A 388 -10.49 -21.26 25.80
CA PRO A 388 -10.91 -19.86 25.57
C PRO A 388 -9.69 -18.90 25.41
N SER A 389 -9.94 -17.62 25.14
CA SER A 389 -8.96 -16.51 24.96
C SER A 389 -7.64 -16.63 25.75
N HIS A 390 -6.52 -16.82 25.06
CA HIS A 390 -5.18 -16.73 25.64
C HIS A 390 -4.66 -15.28 25.67
N PRO A 391 -3.95 -14.86 26.74
CA PRO A 391 -3.21 -13.60 26.76
C PRO A 391 -1.97 -13.70 25.85
N PRO A 392 -1.34 -12.59 25.44
CA PRO A 392 -0.19 -12.63 24.54
C PRO A 392 0.93 -13.47 25.17
N VAL A 393 1.47 -14.41 24.39
CA VAL A 393 2.53 -15.32 24.81
C VAL A 393 3.74 -14.49 25.24
N ARG A 394 4.14 -14.60 26.52
CA ARG A 394 5.39 -14.02 27.01
C ARG A 394 6.54 -14.90 26.56
N ILE A 395 7.40 -14.37 25.69
CA ILE A 395 8.64 -15.03 25.26
C ILE A 395 9.54 -15.27 26.50
N PRO A 396 10.03 -16.49 26.75
CA PRO A 396 10.96 -16.77 27.83
C PRO A 396 12.25 -15.94 27.66
N PRO A 397 12.84 -15.39 28.73
CA PRO A 397 14.09 -14.61 28.64
C PRO A 397 15.29 -15.41 28.13
N SER A 398 15.20 -16.75 28.08
CA SER A 398 16.20 -17.64 27.50
C SER A 398 15.99 -17.95 26.01
N ALA A 399 14.97 -17.38 25.38
CA ALA A 399 14.68 -17.64 23.98
C ALA A 399 15.60 -16.82 23.06
N GLU A 400 16.41 -17.51 22.26
CA GLU A 400 17.28 -16.89 21.26
C GLU A 400 16.55 -16.70 19.93
N LEU A 401 16.74 -15.52 19.33
CA LEU A 401 16.21 -15.17 18.02
C LEU A 401 16.93 -15.99 16.94
N SER A 402 16.17 -16.70 16.13
CA SER A 402 16.68 -17.47 15.00
C SER A 402 15.78 -17.27 13.78
N MET A 403 16.36 -17.34 12.58
CA MET A 403 15.60 -17.14 11.35
C MET A 403 15.99 -18.16 10.29
N THR A 404 15.02 -18.65 9.53
CA THR A 404 15.27 -19.42 8.30
C THR A 404 15.21 -18.46 7.12
N VAL A 405 16.29 -18.35 6.37
CA VAL A 405 16.43 -17.45 5.21
C VAL A 405 16.53 -18.30 3.95
N SER A 406 15.46 -18.38 3.16
CA SER A 406 15.50 -18.94 1.81
C SER A 406 15.89 -17.85 0.81
N ILE A 407 16.75 -18.16 -0.14
CA ILE A 407 17.18 -17.26 -1.21
C ILE A 407 16.98 -18.00 -2.51
N ILE A 408 16.07 -17.52 -3.35
CA ILE A 408 15.69 -18.14 -4.62
C ILE A 408 15.96 -17.14 -5.74
N ARG A 409 16.78 -17.53 -6.70
CA ARG A 409 16.99 -16.79 -7.94
C ARG A 409 16.28 -17.52 -9.07
N TYR A 410 15.40 -16.86 -9.79
CA TYR A 410 14.79 -17.39 -11.01
C TYR A 410 14.92 -16.44 -12.19
N GLU A 411 14.92 -17.01 -13.39
CA GLU A 411 14.87 -16.29 -14.66
C GLU A 411 13.50 -16.52 -15.27
N GLU A 412 12.78 -15.43 -15.51
CA GLU A 412 11.51 -15.45 -16.19
C GLU A 412 11.75 -15.35 -17.71
N LYS A 413 11.21 -16.31 -18.46
CA LYS A 413 11.26 -16.33 -19.92
C LYS A 413 10.07 -15.59 -20.52
N GLU A 414 10.17 -15.24 -21.80
CA GLU A 414 9.10 -14.54 -22.54
C GLU A 414 7.76 -15.30 -22.55
N ASP A 415 7.80 -16.62 -22.39
CA ASP A 415 6.64 -17.52 -22.32
C ASP A 415 6.03 -17.66 -20.91
N GLU A 416 6.43 -16.80 -19.97
CA GLU A 416 5.97 -16.78 -18.57
C GLU A 416 6.38 -18.03 -17.77
N SER A 417 7.33 -18.82 -18.29
CA SER A 417 7.93 -19.90 -17.53
C SER A 417 9.05 -19.39 -16.63
N GLU A 418 9.00 -19.75 -15.35
CA GLU A 418 10.04 -19.46 -14.38
C GLU A 418 11.09 -20.59 -14.37
N ARG A 419 12.35 -20.20 -14.55
CA ARG A 419 13.50 -21.09 -14.41
C ARG A 419 14.25 -20.74 -13.13
N VAL A 420 14.15 -21.56 -12.09
CA VAL A 420 14.99 -21.42 -10.89
C VAL A 420 16.45 -21.63 -11.28
N ILE A 421 17.26 -20.58 -11.15
CA ILE A 421 18.71 -20.56 -11.38
C ILE A 421 19.45 -21.04 -10.13
N MET A 422 19.01 -20.59 -8.95
CA MET A 422 19.63 -20.89 -7.67
C MET A 422 18.57 -20.94 -6.58
N ALA A 423 18.72 -21.84 -5.62
CA ALA A 423 17.94 -21.87 -4.40
C ALA A 423 18.86 -22.28 -3.24
N THR A 424 18.90 -21.49 -2.18
CA THR A 424 19.73 -21.78 -0.99
C THR A 424 19.01 -21.39 0.28
N GLU A 425 19.32 -22.07 1.37
CA GLU A 425 18.81 -21.74 2.70
C GLU A 425 19.96 -21.45 3.67
N LEU A 426 19.72 -20.49 4.56
CA LEU A 426 20.57 -20.13 5.69
C LEU A 426 19.74 -20.15 6.97
N LEU A 427 20.21 -20.90 7.97
CA LEU A 427 19.70 -20.77 9.33
C LEU A 427 20.51 -19.69 10.05
N TYR A 428 19.93 -18.51 10.19
CA TYR A 428 20.49 -17.42 10.98
C TYR A 428 20.24 -17.65 12.47
N THR A 429 21.29 -17.52 13.27
CA THR A 429 21.17 -17.43 14.74
C THR A 429 21.83 -16.13 15.21
N CYS A 430 21.27 -15.49 16.24
CA CYS A 430 21.81 -14.25 16.79
C CYS A 430 23.18 -14.40 17.49
N ARG A 431 23.72 -15.62 17.56
CA ARG A 431 25.05 -15.91 18.13
C ARG A 431 26.21 -15.48 17.23
N ASN A 432 25.99 -15.47 15.92
CA ASN A 432 27.01 -15.11 14.93
C ASN A 432 26.62 -13.81 14.22
N SER A 433 27.59 -13.06 13.72
CA SER A 433 27.31 -11.86 12.93
C SER A 433 26.53 -12.21 11.65
N ILE A 434 25.69 -11.28 11.17
CA ILE A 434 24.94 -11.44 9.93
C ILE A 434 25.91 -11.54 8.76
N GLU A 435 26.92 -10.69 8.77
CA GLU A 435 27.95 -10.58 7.76
C GLU A 435 28.72 -11.89 7.60
N GLU A 436 29.14 -12.53 8.69
CA GLU A 436 29.90 -13.77 8.67
C GLU A 436 29.07 -14.95 8.13
N GLN A 437 27.80 -15.03 8.53
CA GLN A 437 26.89 -16.08 8.06
C GLN A 437 26.55 -15.95 6.57
N VAL A 438 26.26 -14.74 6.09
CA VAL A 438 25.99 -14.50 4.66
C VAL A 438 27.28 -14.63 3.83
N PHE A 439 28.43 -14.20 4.35
CA PHE A 439 29.74 -14.37 3.69
C PHE A 439 30.09 -15.85 3.52
N GLN A 440 29.73 -16.70 4.48
CA GLN A 440 29.92 -18.14 4.38
C GLN A 440 29.12 -18.75 3.20
N LEU A 441 27.91 -18.27 2.91
CA LEU A 441 27.16 -18.69 1.71
C LEU A 441 27.91 -18.36 0.41
N VAL A 442 28.55 -17.19 0.35
CA VAL A 442 29.36 -16.78 -0.81
C VAL A 442 30.60 -17.66 -0.93
N LYS A 443 31.28 -17.93 0.19
CA LYS A 443 32.46 -18.81 0.24
C LYS A 443 32.14 -20.24 -0.21
N GLU A 444 30.96 -20.75 0.15
CA GLU A 444 30.44 -22.05 -0.26
C GLU A 444 29.87 -22.08 -1.68
N ARG A 445 29.94 -20.96 -2.41
CA ARG A 445 29.36 -20.78 -3.76
C ARG A 445 27.85 -21.07 -3.83
N LYS A 446 27.15 -20.87 -2.70
CA LYS A 446 25.70 -20.97 -2.58
C LYS A 446 24.98 -19.66 -2.86
N LEU A 447 25.70 -18.53 -2.71
CA LEU A 447 25.22 -17.19 -3.02
C LEU A 447 26.25 -16.49 -3.92
N GLU A 448 25.81 -15.79 -4.96
CA GLU A 448 26.72 -14.98 -5.77
C GLU A 448 27.21 -13.76 -4.98
N PRO A 449 28.49 -13.38 -5.07
CA PRO A 449 29.06 -12.27 -4.31
C PRO A 449 28.27 -10.96 -4.43
N LYS A 450 27.68 -10.68 -5.60
CA LYS A 450 26.89 -9.47 -5.85
C LYS A 450 25.63 -9.34 -4.97
N TYR A 451 25.10 -10.44 -4.44
CA TYR A 451 23.91 -10.43 -3.57
C TYR A 451 24.23 -10.39 -2.08
N LEU A 452 25.51 -10.46 -1.69
CA LEU A 452 25.93 -10.53 -0.29
C LEU A 452 25.38 -9.36 0.54
N VAL A 453 25.64 -8.14 0.08
CA VAL A 453 25.23 -6.90 0.78
C VAL A 453 23.71 -6.85 0.95
N LEU A 454 23.00 -7.33 -0.07
CA LEU A 454 21.56 -7.26 -0.14
C LEU A 454 20.87 -8.25 0.81
N VAL A 455 21.35 -9.49 0.85
CA VAL A 455 20.87 -10.51 1.80
C VAL A 455 21.19 -10.08 3.23
N ALA A 456 22.41 -9.59 3.48
CA ALA A 456 22.82 -9.09 4.79
C ALA A 456 21.95 -7.91 5.25
N ALA A 457 21.69 -6.94 4.36
CA ALA A 457 20.85 -5.78 4.67
C ALA A 457 19.41 -6.18 5.05
N ASN A 458 18.77 -7.07 4.30
CA ASN A 458 17.41 -7.53 4.61
C ASN A 458 17.35 -8.36 5.90
N LEU A 459 18.33 -9.23 6.14
CA LEU A 459 18.43 -9.98 7.39
C LEU A 459 18.65 -9.05 8.59
N CYS A 460 19.47 -8.01 8.45
CA CYS A 460 19.68 -6.99 9.48
C CYS A 460 18.41 -6.21 9.80
N LYS A 461 17.63 -5.86 8.78
CA LYS A 461 16.32 -5.21 8.95
C LYS A 461 15.34 -6.07 9.74
N VAL A 462 15.17 -7.35 9.36
CA VAL A 462 14.26 -8.26 10.07
C VAL A 462 14.76 -8.53 11.50
N THR A 463 16.06 -8.64 11.70
CA THR A 463 16.68 -8.80 13.04
C THR A 463 16.40 -7.60 13.93
N THR A 464 16.60 -6.39 13.41
CA THR A 464 16.31 -5.14 14.14
C THR A 464 14.83 -5.01 14.47
N ALA A 465 13.94 -5.43 13.56
CA ALA A 465 12.50 -5.45 13.81
C ALA A 465 12.12 -6.49 14.88
N ALA A 466 12.69 -7.69 14.83
CA ALA A 466 12.43 -8.77 15.79
C ALA A 466 12.93 -8.46 17.22
N GLN A 467 13.89 -7.54 17.35
CA GLN A 467 14.33 -7.02 18.64
C GLN A 467 13.35 -6.01 19.25
N ARG A 468 12.53 -5.35 18.44
CA ARG A 468 11.56 -4.33 18.89
C ARG A 468 10.17 -4.89 19.17
N GLN A 469 9.82 -6.01 18.55
CA GLN A 469 8.51 -6.66 18.66
C GLN A 469 8.62 -8.15 18.37
N ASP A 470 7.67 -8.94 18.87
CA ASP A 470 7.57 -10.38 18.56
C ASP A 470 7.20 -10.58 17.07
N LEU A 471 8.09 -11.25 16.35
CA LEU A 471 7.88 -11.64 14.95
C LEU A 471 7.79 -13.16 14.75
N GLY A 472 7.58 -13.94 15.81
CA GLY A 472 7.57 -15.40 15.74
C GLY A 472 6.55 -15.92 14.74
N GLY A 473 6.98 -16.80 13.82
CA GLY A 473 6.17 -17.35 12.73
C GLY A 473 5.92 -16.40 11.56
N LYS A 474 6.50 -15.18 11.54
CA LYS A 474 6.35 -14.24 10.42
C LYS A 474 7.38 -14.52 9.32
N HIS A 475 6.92 -14.39 8.07
CA HIS A 475 7.67 -14.62 6.84
C HIS A 475 7.85 -13.31 6.04
N PHE A 476 9.05 -12.99 5.58
CA PHE A 476 9.34 -11.77 4.81
C PHE A 476 9.90 -12.13 3.43
N ALA A 477 9.25 -11.72 2.34
CA ALA A 477 9.73 -11.94 0.96
C ALA A 477 10.26 -10.64 0.35
N PHE A 478 11.44 -10.67 -0.28
CA PHE A 478 12.05 -9.50 -0.94
C PHE A 478 12.45 -9.80 -2.39
N VAL A 479 11.95 -9.03 -3.38
CA VAL A 479 12.21 -9.18 -4.84
C VAL A 479 13.05 -8.01 -5.37
N ILE A 480 14.21 -8.26 -6.01
CA ILE A 480 15.27 -7.22 -6.04
C ILE A 480 15.96 -6.91 -7.39
N GLU A 481 15.88 -7.71 -8.46
CA GLU A 481 16.58 -7.35 -9.72
C GLU A 481 15.70 -7.54 -10.97
N GLN A 482 15.81 -6.61 -11.94
CA GLN A 482 15.22 -6.72 -13.27
C GLN A 482 16.23 -6.13 -14.29
N ASN A 483 16.76 -6.95 -15.20
CA ASN A 483 17.58 -6.48 -16.33
C ASN A 483 16.75 -6.52 -17.62
N ASN A 484 17.03 -5.59 -18.55
CA ASN A 484 16.20 -5.29 -19.74
C ASN A 484 16.06 -6.40 -20.80
N GLN A 485 16.67 -7.58 -20.61
CA GLN A 485 16.61 -8.68 -21.59
C GLN A 485 16.17 -10.02 -20.98
N SER A 486 16.29 -10.21 -19.67
CA SER A 486 15.69 -11.33 -18.93
C SER A 486 15.36 -10.89 -17.50
N VAL A 487 14.14 -11.16 -17.05
CA VAL A 487 13.69 -10.80 -15.69
C VAL A 487 14.29 -11.83 -14.73
N THR A 488 15.48 -11.51 -14.22
CA THR A 488 16.13 -12.31 -13.19
C THR A 488 15.66 -11.84 -11.83
N VAL A 489 14.74 -12.56 -11.20
CA VAL A 489 14.24 -12.22 -9.86
C VAL A 489 15.08 -12.93 -8.80
N LEU A 490 15.49 -12.18 -7.78
CA LEU A 490 16.01 -12.73 -6.52
C LEU A 490 14.95 -12.51 -5.44
N GLU A 491 14.42 -13.60 -4.91
CA GLU A 491 13.47 -13.67 -3.80
C GLU A 491 14.20 -14.10 -2.51
N ILE A 492 14.07 -13.32 -1.44
CA ILE A 492 14.63 -13.65 -0.12
C ILE A 492 13.46 -13.86 0.84
N CYS A 493 13.24 -15.07 1.35
CA CYS A 493 12.19 -15.41 2.31
C CYS A 493 12.78 -15.60 3.72
N ILE A 494 12.46 -14.73 4.68
CA ILE A 494 12.96 -14.81 6.06
C ILE A 494 11.81 -15.24 6.98
N THR A 495 11.94 -16.37 7.67
CA THR A 495 10.98 -16.82 8.69
C THR A 495 11.57 -16.68 10.07
N VAL A 496 10.91 -15.96 10.97
CA VAL A 496 11.43 -15.67 12.32
C VAL A 496 10.92 -16.67 13.35
N TRP A 497 11.79 -17.14 14.23
CA TRP A 497 11.49 -18.08 15.31
C TRP A 497 12.25 -17.68 16.59
N TYR A 498 11.71 -18.07 17.75
CA TYR A 498 12.36 -17.90 19.05
C TYR A 498 12.54 -19.28 19.70
N TYR A 499 13.77 -19.64 20.09
CA TYR A 499 14.07 -20.96 20.66
C TYR A 499 14.66 -20.88 22.07
N THR A 500 14.15 -21.66 23.01
CA THR A 500 14.87 -21.96 24.25
C THR A 500 15.76 -23.19 24.04
N THR A 501 16.86 -23.29 24.78
CA THR A 501 17.94 -24.28 24.61
C THR A 501 17.53 -25.77 24.71
N ASP A 502 16.26 -26.11 24.98
CA ASP A 502 15.78 -27.48 25.18
C ASP A 502 15.04 -28.11 23.98
N HIS A 503 14.91 -27.44 22.83
CA HIS A 503 14.14 -27.96 21.68
C HIS A 503 14.97 -28.30 20.41
N HIS A 504 16.10 -28.99 20.57
CA HIS A 504 16.91 -29.47 19.43
C HIS A 504 16.26 -30.60 18.58
N HIS A 505 15.28 -31.35 19.09
CA HIS A 505 14.71 -32.50 18.36
C HIS A 505 13.60 -32.16 17.35
N HIS A 506 12.80 -31.11 17.56
CA HIS A 506 11.80 -30.69 16.57
C HIS A 506 12.45 -30.05 15.32
N HIS A 507 13.65 -29.49 15.49
CA HIS A 507 14.44 -28.87 14.43
C HIS A 507 14.79 -29.84 13.28
N GLN A 508 15.12 -31.10 13.58
CA GLN A 508 15.43 -32.07 12.51
C GLN A 508 14.20 -32.48 11.69
N HIS A 509 13.04 -32.61 12.33
CA HIS A 509 11.81 -33.01 11.65
C HIS A 509 11.25 -31.91 10.75
N TYR A 510 11.23 -30.65 11.19
CA TYR A 510 10.76 -29.53 10.38
C TYR A 510 11.73 -29.21 9.23
N HIS A 511 13.05 -29.26 9.49
CA HIS A 511 14.06 -29.08 8.45
C HIS A 511 14.01 -30.21 7.41
N HIS A 512 13.71 -31.45 7.83
CA HIS A 512 13.45 -32.55 6.91
C HIS A 512 12.17 -32.33 6.09
N TYR A 513 11.09 -31.83 6.72
CA TYR A 513 9.83 -31.52 6.05
C TYR A 513 9.97 -30.42 4.99
N GLN A 514 10.65 -29.31 5.32
CA GLN A 514 10.89 -28.22 4.37
C GLN A 514 11.79 -28.68 3.21
N GLN A 515 12.84 -29.45 3.48
CA GLN A 515 13.65 -30.07 2.42
C GLN A 515 12.85 -31.03 1.54
N GLN A 516 11.92 -31.80 2.10
CA GLN A 516 11.02 -32.66 1.32
C GLN A 516 10.08 -31.84 0.44
N ARG A 517 9.51 -30.75 0.97
CA ARG A 517 8.66 -29.81 0.22
C ARG A 517 9.40 -29.20 -0.98
N LEU A 518 10.63 -28.71 -0.76
CA LEU A 518 11.49 -28.19 -1.82
C LEU A 518 11.80 -29.24 -2.88
N ARG A 519 12.17 -30.47 -2.48
CA ARG A 519 12.37 -31.59 -3.41
C ARG A 519 11.10 -31.98 -4.16
N GLN A 520 9.93 -31.79 -3.56
CA GLN A 520 8.64 -32.06 -4.20
C GLN A 520 8.31 -30.98 -5.24
N ARG A 521 8.46 -29.69 -4.91
CA ARG A 521 8.31 -28.59 -5.88
C ARG A 521 9.30 -28.73 -7.04
N GLN A 522 10.55 -29.09 -6.77
CA GLN A 522 11.57 -29.30 -7.80
C GLN A 522 11.24 -30.50 -8.72
N ARG A 523 10.65 -31.58 -8.17
CA ARG A 523 10.15 -32.71 -8.96
C ARG A 523 8.93 -32.35 -9.80
N GLN A 524 7.95 -31.66 -9.23
CA GLN A 524 6.78 -31.17 -9.97
C GLN A 524 7.18 -30.26 -11.14
N TRP A 525 8.16 -29.39 -10.93
CA TRP A 525 8.73 -28.56 -11.99
C TRP A 525 9.41 -29.40 -13.08
N GLN A 526 10.23 -30.40 -12.71
CA GLN A 526 10.83 -31.31 -13.69
C GLN A 526 9.77 -32.10 -14.49
N GLU A 527 8.68 -32.52 -13.85
CA GLU A 527 7.57 -33.20 -14.50
C GLU A 527 6.82 -32.29 -15.48
N GLN A 528 6.53 -31.04 -15.09
CA GLN A 528 5.92 -30.06 -15.98
C GLN A 528 6.82 -29.76 -17.19
N GLN A 529 8.14 -29.64 -17.00
CA GLN A 529 9.09 -29.45 -18.10
C GLN A 529 9.11 -30.66 -19.05
N GLN A 530 9.07 -31.88 -18.52
CA GLN A 530 8.96 -33.07 -19.35
C GLN A 530 7.63 -33.13 -20.10
N GLN A 531 6.53 -32.67 -19.51
CA GLN A 531 5.23 -32.59 -20.19
C GLN A 531 5.26 -31.54 -21.31
N GLN A 532 5.79 -30.34 -21.07
CA GLN A 532 5.93 -29.32 -22.10
C GLN A 532 6.82 -29.80 -23.26
N GLN A 533 7.96 -30.44 -22.97
CA GLN A 533 8.80 -31.02 -24.02
C GLN A 533 8.09 -32.14 -24.80
N ARG A 534 7.26 -32.96 -24.14
CA ARG A 534 6.43 -33.96 -24.83
C ARG A 534 5.40 -33.30 -25.74
N GLN A 535 4.73 -32.24 -25.28
CA GLN A 535 3.77 -31.49 -26.09
C GLN A 535 4.43 -30.80 -27.29
N GLN A 536 5.59 -30.15 -27.11
CA GLN A 536 6.34 -29.56 -28.22
C GLN A 536 6.79 -30.61 -29.24
N ARG A 537 7.27 -31.78 -28.79
CA ARG A 537 7.61 -32.89 -29.70
C ARG A 537 6.39 -33.41 -30.45
N GLN A 538 5.24 -33.51 -29.79
CA GLN A 538 3.98 -33.91 -30.44
C GLN A 538 3.53 -32.87 -31.49
N GLN A 539 3.62 -31.57 -31.19
CA GLN A 539 3.31 -30.51 -32.16
C GLN A 539 4.26 -30.54 -33.36
N GLN A 540 5.56 -30.74 -33.15
CA GLN A 540 6.53 -30.87 -34.25
C GLN A 540 6.26 -32.11 -35.10
N GLN A 541 5.91 -33.24 -34.49
CA GLN A 541 5.51 -34.44 -35.23
C GLN A 541 4.23 -34.23 -36.04
N GLN A 542 3.22 -33.55 -35.48
CA GLN A 542 2.00 -33.20 -36.21
C GLN A 542 2.28 -32.26 -37.39
N GLN A 543 3.17 -31.28 -37.23
CA GLN A 543 3.57 -30.40 -38.33
C GLN A 543 4.31 -31.17 -39.44
N GLN A 544 5.23 -32.08 -39.09
CA GLN A 544 5.90 -32.94 -40.08
C GLN A 544 4.91 -33.85 -40.83
N LEU A 545 3.92 -34.42 -40.12
CA LEU A 545 2.90 -35.28 -40.74
C LEU A 545 2.02 -34.49 -41.71
N LEU A 546 1.69 -33.25 -41.37
CA LEU A 546 0.94 -32.35 -42.24
C LEU A 546 1.72 -32.00 -43.50
N LEU A 547 3.04 -31.73 -43.37
CA LEU A 547 3.92 -31.47 -44.50
C LEU A 547 4.02 -32.69 -45.43
N LEU A 548 4.17 -33.89 -44.86
CA LEU A 548 4.22 -35.13 -45.65
C LEU A 548 2.91 -35.39 -46.41
N GLN A 549 1.75 -35.07 -45.79
CA GLN A 549 0.45 -35.14 -46.47
C GLN A 549 0.35 -34.14 -47.63
N GLN A 550 0.87 -32.92 -47.45
CA GLN A 550 0.90 -31.93 -48.52
C GLN A 550 1.79 -32.38 -49.69
N GLU A 551 2.97 -32.94 -49.41
CA GLU A 551 3.87 -33.50 -50.44
C GLU A 551 3.22 -34.66 -51.20
N GLN A 552 2.52 -35.58 -50.50
CA GLN A 552 1.80 -36.68 -51.16
C GLN A 552 0.65 -36.19 -52.03
N GLN A 553 -0.10 -35.17 -51.58
CA GLN A 553 -1.15 -34.56 -52.41
C GLN A 553 -0.57 -33.90 -53.65
N GLN A 554 0.58 -33.22 -53.52
CA GLN A 554 1.26 -32.59 -54.64
C GLN A 554 1.76 -33.63 -55.65
N GLN A 555 2.38 -34.73 -55.20
CA GLN A 555 2.80 -35.83 -56.07
C GLN A 555 1.62 -36.51 -56.79
N GLN A 556 0.47 -36.68 -56.11
CA GLN A 556 -0.73 -37.21 -56.75
C GLN A 556 -1.29 -36.28 -57.82
N GLN A 557 -1.24 -34.96 -57.58
CA GLN A 557 -1.63 -33.97 -58.59
C GLN A 557 -0.68 -33.98 -59.78
N GLU A 558 0.63 -34.12 -59.56
CA GLU A 558 1.62 -34.23 -60.63
C GLU A 558 1.48 -35.52 -61.45
N GLN A 559 1.07 -36.64 -60.84
CA GLN A 559 0.79 -37.88 -61.57
C GLN A 559 -0.54 -37.87 -62.34
N GLN A 560 -1.47 -36.98 -61.98
CA GLN A 560 -2.75 -36.80 -62.69
C GLN A 560 -2.63 -35.85 -63.89
N GLN A 561 -1.59 -35.02 -63.94
CA GLN A 561 -1.21 -34.21 -65.09
C GLN A 561 -0.38 -35.03 -66.08
#